data_AF-A0A4Q9LU31-F1
#
_entry.id   AF-A0A4Q9LU31-F1
#
_cell.length_a   1.000
_cell.length_b   1.000
_cell.length_c   1.000
_cell.angle_alpha   90.00
_cell.angle_beta   90.00
_cell.angle_gamma   90.00
#
_symmetry.space_group_name_H-M   'P 1'
#
loop_
_entity.id
_entity.type
_entity.pdbx_description
1 polymer ?
#
loop_
_entity_poly.entity_id
_entity_poly.type
_entity_poly.pdbx_seq_one_letter_code
_entity_poly.pdbx_strand_id
1 'polypeptide(L)'
;MIYAKNLLCSINVKFIEIDEDIHSKAIIFGENIYFLCMKTCCLINCYNSEEVFKPVAFNSQKCELEILYPDEISLEFEFLNEIICEEKKHIEIFAKEKDLGNLIYFTKLLKFKDSVFKTKSDIFLEILKYLKIFRVKRDRNYKTFIKELVF
;
A
#
# COMPACT_ATOMS: atom_id res chain seq x y z
N MET A 1 8.43 -24.75 29.58
CA MET A 1 7.55 -24.46 28.42
C MET A 1 7.60 -22.97 28.16
N ILE A 2 8.41 -22.52 27.21
CA ILE A 2 8.41 -21.12 26.78
C ILE A 2 7.44 -21.05 25.61
N TYR A 3 6.35 -20.30 25.78
CA TYR A 3 5.37 -20.05 24.73
C TYR A 3 6.11 -19.51 23.50
N ALA A 4 6.08 -20.26 22.40
CA ALA A 4 6.42 -19.72 21.10
C ALA A 4 5.39 -18.61 20.83
N LYS A 5 5.79 -17.35 21.07
CA LYS A 5 5.07 -16.20 20.57
C LYS A 5 4.99 -16.43 19.07
N ASN A 6 3.78 -16.65 18.53
CA ASN A 6 3.59 -16.74 17.09
C ASN A 6 4.01 -15.39 16.51
N LEU A 7 5.27 -15.26 16.08
CA LEU A 7 5.71 -14.10 15.31
C LEU A 7 4.84 -14.10 14.07
N LEU A 8 4.03 -13.05 13.92
CA LEU A 8 3.45 -12.75 12.62
C LEU A 8 4.63 -12.50 11.68
N CYS A 9 4.73 -13.33 10.65
CA CYS A 9 5.74 -13.18 9.60
C CYS A 9 5.14 -12.53 8.36
N SER A 10 3.82 -12.37 8.31
CA SER A 10 3.10 -11.84 7.16
C SER A 10 1.87 -11.05 7.58
N ILE A 11 1.43 -10.18 6.68
CA ILE A 11 0.26 -9.33 6.83
C ILE A 11 -0.55 -9.31 5.55
N ASN A 12 -1.87 -9.37 5.71
CA ASN A 12 -2.81 -9.17 4.64
C ASN A 12 -3.05 -7.66 4.44
N VAL A 13 -2.82 -7.17 3.23
CA VAL A 13 -3.04 -5.77 2.87
C VAL A 13 -4.12 -5.69 1.81
N LYS A 14 -5.23 -5.04 2.14
CA LYS A 14 -6.31 -4.76 1.20
C LYS A 14 -6.25 -3.33 0.71
N PHE A 15 -6.41 -3.15 -0.58
CA PHE A 15 -6.52 -1.85 -1.22
C PHE A 15 -7.94 -1.64 -1.69
N ILE A 16 -8.54 -0.54 -1.23
CA ILE A 16 -9.96 -0.27 -1.38
C ILE A 16 -10.15 1.06 -2.10
N GLU A 17 -10.98 1.06 -3.13
CA GLU A 17 -11.34 2.27 -3.88
C GLU A 17 -12.29 3.17 -3.09
N ILE A 18 -12.09 4.48 -3.21
CA ILE A 18 -13.02 5.50 -2.74
C ILE A 18 -13.29 6.56 -3.82
N ASP A 19 -14.52 7.09 -3.83
CA ASP A 19 -14.98 8.13 -4.76
C ASP A 19 -14.38 9.52 -4.44
N GLU A 20 -14.22 10.38 -5.47
CA GLU A 20 -13.57 11.68 -5.41
C GLU A 20 -14.38 12.77 -4.66
N ASP A 21 -15.71 12.67 -4.66
CA ASP A 21 -16.63 13.77 -4.27
C ASP A 21 -16.97 13.84 -2.76
N ILE A 22 -16.18 13.18 -1.92
CA ILE A 22 -16.62 12.89 -0.55
C ILE A 22 -16.28 14.04 0.43
N HIS A 23 -17.27 14.92 0.62
CA HIS A 23 -17.25 16.00 1.62
C HIS A 23 -17.97 15.67 2.95
N SER A 24 -18.34 14.44 3.25
CA SER A 24 -19.33 14.16 4.32
C SER A 24 -18.86 13.24 5.45
N LYS A 25 -19.47 13.47 6.63
CA LYS A 25 -19.03 13.05 7.96
C LYS A 25 -19.24 11.55 8.29
N ALA A 26 -18.58 10.58 7.65
CA ALA A 26 -18.54 9.18 8.14
C ALA A 26 -17.56 8.96 9.31
N ILE A 27 -17.83 7.99 10.17
CA ILE A 27 -16.94 7.53 11.24
C ILE A 27 -16.33 6.21 10.75
N ILE A 28 -15.01 6.18 10.58
CA ILE A 28 -14.31 4.92 10.32
C ILE A 28 -14.16 4.22 11.67
N PHE A 29 -14.84 3.09 11.83
CA PHE A 29 -14.61 2.19 12.96
C PHE A 29 -13.66 1.09 12.51
N GLY A 30 -12.42 1.13 12.99
CA GLY A 30 -11.43 0.07 12.76
C GLY A 30 -10.01 0.51 13.10
N GLU A 31 -9.24 -0.40 13.67
CA GLU A 31 -7.80 -0.22 13.82
C GLU A 31 -7.11 -0.58 12.50
N ASN A 32 -5.98 0.06 12.19
CA ASN A 32 -5.09 -0.27 11.06
C ASN A 32 -5.63 0.09 9.67
N ILE A 33 -6.33 1.22 9.62
CA ILE A 33 -6.87 1.80 8.41
C ILE A 33 -6.04 3.01 8.00
N TYR A 34 -5.62 3.03 6.74
CA TYR A 34 -4.77 4.07 6.19
C TYR A 34 -5.36 4.67 4.92
N PHE A 35 -5.14 5.96 4.70
CA PHE A 35 -5.45 6.65 3.45
C PHE A 35 -4.17 6.94 2.65
N LEU A 36 -4.17 6.54 1.38
CA LEU A 36 -3.10 6.81 0.43
C LEU A 36 -3.25 8.23 -0.13
N CYS A 37 -2.47 9.17 0.41
CA CYS A 37 -2.49 10.55 -0.04
C CYS A 37 -1.37 10.80 -1.06
N MET A 38 -1.71 10.80 -2.35
CA MET A 38 -0.74 11.09 -3.43
C MET A 38 -0.26 12.54 -3.45
N LYS A 39 -1.04 13.48 -2.92
CA LYS A 39 -0.64 14.91 -2.81
C LYS A 39 0.54 15.09 -1.85
N THR A 40 0.50 14.42 -0.69
CA THR A 40 1.58 14.49 0.32
C THR A 40 2.59 13.36 0.17
N CYS A 41 2.31 12.36 -0.67
CA CYS A 41 3.08 11.14 -0.81
C CYS A 41 3.27 10.42 0.54
N CYS A 42 2.17 10.23 1.27
CA CYS A 42 2.17 9.57 2.58
C CYS A 42 0.96 8.65 2.74
N LEU A 43 1.08 7.66 3.64
CA LEU A 43 -0.04 6.92 4.21
C LEU A 43 -0.46 7.61 5.50
N ILE A 44 -1.70 8.05 5.56
CA ILE A 44 -2.28 8.73 6.72
C ILE A 44 -3.05 7.71 7.53
N ASN A 45 -2.69 7.52 8.80
CA ASN A 45 -3.47 6.66 9.71
C ASN A 45 -4.79 7.36 10.04
N CYS A 46 -5.90 6.76 9.63
CA CYS A 46 -7.23 7.35 9.76
C CYS A 46 -7.76 7.39 11.20
N TYR A 47 -7.13 6.65 12.13
CA TYR A 47 -7.51 6.66 13.55
C TYR A 47 -7.00 7.92 14.27
N ASN A 48 -5.85 8.46 13.85
CA ASN A 48 -5.15 9.56 14.51
C ASN A 48 -5.24 10.91 13.76
N SER A 49 -5.93 10.98 12.64
CA SER A 49 -5.97 12.20 11.83
C SER A 49 -7.12 13.12 12.24
N GLU A 50 -6.79 14.36 12.62
CA GLU A 50 -7.77 15.46 12.78
C GLU A 50 -8.43 15.80 11.43
N GLU A 51 -7.70 15.61 10.33
CA GLU A 51 -8.23 15.56 8.97
C GLU A 51 -8.95 14.24 8.78
N VAL A 52 -10.25 14.26 9.05
CA VAL A 52 -11.08 13.08 8.91
C VAL A 52 -11.23 12.78 7.40
N PHE A 53 -10.39 11.89 6.88
CA PHE A 53 -10.64 11.22 5.60
C PHE A 53 -11.80 10.28 5.82
N LYS A 54 -12.88 10.50 5.07
CA LYS A 54 -14.14 9.83 5.31
C LYS A 54 -14.56 9.15 4.01
N PRO A 55 -14.54 7.82 3.93
CA PRO A 55 -15.25 7.10 2.89
C PRO A 55 -16.75 7.16 3.21
N VAL A 56 -17.58 7.64 2.29
CA VAL A 56 -19.04 7.56 2.43
C VAL A 56 -19.48 6.16 2.08
N ALA A 57 -20.29 5.58 2.97
CA ALA A 57 -21.07 4.37 2.82
C ALA A 57 -20.26 3.16 2.29
N PHE A 58 -20.04 2.20 3.18
CA PHE A 58 -19.54 0.84 2.93
C PHE A 58 -20.30 0.03 1.85
N ASN A 59 -21.22 0.64 1.09
CA ASN A 59 -22.14 -0.02 0.18
C ASN A 59 -21.60 -0.17 -1.25
N SER A 60 -20.50 0.50 -1.62
CA SER A 60 -19.86 0.36 -2.94
C SER A 60 -18.34 0.11 -2.85
N GLN A 61 -17.87 -0.43 -1.72
CA GLN A 61 -16.45 -0.81 -1.60
C GLN A 61 -16.17 -2.00 -2.50
N LYS A 62 -15.37 -1.78 -3.54
CA LYS A 62 -14.79 -2.86 -4.33
C LYS A 62 -13.36 -3.04 -3.87
N CYS A 63 -13.09 -4.18 -3.23
CA CYS A 63 -11.72 -4.61 -2.98
C CYS A 63 -11.11 -4.97 -4.33
N GLU A 64 -10.28 -4.08 -4.87
CA GLU A 64 -9.68 -4.28 -6.19
C GLU A 64 -8.37 -5.06 -6.11
N LEU A 65 -7.72 -5.06 -4.95
CA LEU A 65 -6.44 -5.72 -4.75
C LEU A 65 -6.23 -6.15 -3.30
N GLU A 66 -5.77 -7.38 -3.16
CA GLU A 66 -5.33 -7.96 -1.91
C GLU A 66 -3.94 -8.58 -2.14
N ILE A 67 -3.03 -8.35 -1.19
CA ILE A 67 -1.69 -8.95 -1.22
C ILE A 67 -1.37 -9.56 0.15
N LEU A 68 -0.64 -10.67 0.11
CA LEU A 68 0.02 -11.22 1.30
C LEU A 68 1.48 -10.75 1.30
N TYR A 69 1.81 -9.83 2.20
CA TYR A 69 3.17 -9.32 2.37
C TYR A 69 3.89 -10.06 3.50
N PRO A 70 5.18 -10.43 3.37
CA PRO A 70 6.10 -10.18 2.25
C PRO A 70 6.06 -11.23 1.13
N ASP A 71 5.24 -12.27 1.26
CA ASP A 71 5.30 -13.47 0.43
C ASP A 71 5.09 -13.21 -1.08
N GLU A 72 4.26 -12.23 -1.44
CA GLU A 72 3.93 -11.93 -2.83
C GLU A 72 4.74 -10.78 -3.46
N ILE A 73 5.56 -10.06 -2.69
CA ILE A 73 6.19 -8.81 -3.11
C ILE A 73 7.71 -8.93 -3.06
N SER A 74 8.38 -8.55 -4.15
CA SER A 74 9.84 -8.66 -4.26
C SER A 74 10.65 -7.62 -3.48
N LEU A 75 10.02 -6.49 -3.11
CA LEU A 75 10.65 -5.38 -2.39
C LEU A 75 10.22 -5.35 -0.92
N GLU A 76 11.16 -4.96 -0.06
CA GLU A 76 10.90 -4.83 1.38
C GLU A 76 10.30 -3.45 1.69
N PHE A 77 9.12 -3.42 2.32
CA PHE A 77 8.38 -2.21 2.67
C PHE A 77 8.54 -1.98 4.16
N GLU A 78 9.34 -0.98 4.55
CA GLU A 78 9.58 -0.69 5.97
C GLU A 78 8.28 -0.38 6.71
N PHE A 79 7.33 0.28 6.05
CA PHE A 79 6.00 0.51 6.60
C PHE A 79 5.28 -0.78 6.99
N LEU A 80 5.23 -1.80 6.13
CA LEU A 80 4.53 -3.04 6.45
C LEU A 80 5.30 -3.87 7.49
N ASN A 81 6.63 -3.80 7.51
CA ASN A 81 7.44 -4.44 8.54
C ASN A 81 7.11 -3.89 9.94
N GLU A 82 6.96 -2.57 10.09
CA GLU A 82 6.56 -1.95 11.35
C GLU A 82 5.18 -2.46 11.80
N ILE A 83 4.22 -2.55 10.87
CA ILE A 83 2.88 -3.08 11.18
C ILE A 83 2.93 -4.56 11.59
N ILE A 84 3.79 -5.37 10.97
CA ILE A 84 4.02 -6.76 11.39
C ILE A 84 4.59 -6.82 12.81
N CYS A 85 5.54 -5.93 13.15
CA CYS A 85 6.10 -5.83 14.51
C CYS A 85 5.05 -5.41 15.56
N GLU A 86 4.01 -4.68 15.15
CA GLU A 86 2.84 -4.36 15.98
C GLU A 86 1.83 -5.53 16.10
N GLU A 87 2.18 -6.72 15.60
CA GLU A 87 1.36 -7.96 15.63
C GLU A 87 -0.01 -7.83 14.93
N LYS A 88 -0.11 -6.95 13.93
CA LYS A 88 -1.32 -6.73 13.15
C LYS A 88 -1.39 -7.68 11.96
N LYS A 89 -2.52 -8.39 11.83
CA LYS A 89 -2.72 -9.41 10.78
C LYS A 89 -3.28 -8.87 9.47
N HIS A 90 -3.91 -7.71 9.53
CA HIS A 90 -4.66 -7.14 8.43
C HIS A 90 -4.63 -5.60 8.50
N ILE A 91 -4.45 -4.97 7.34
CA ILE A 91 -4.65 -3.53 7.16
C ILE A 91 -5.47 -3.24 5.91
N GLU A 92 -6.13 -2.09 5.92
CA GLU A 92 -6.83 -1.55 4.77
C GLU A 92 -6.20 -0.23 4.36
N ILE A 93 -5.92 -0.09 3.07
CA ILE A 93 -5.38 1.12 2.45
C ILE A 93 -6.42 1.65 1.45
N PHE A 94 -7.00 2.79 1.77
CA PHE A 94 -7.95 3.47 0.92
C PHE A 94 -7.24 4.37 -0.09
N ALA A 95 -7.65 4.29 -1.35
CA ALA A 95 -7.09 5.08 -2.44
C ALA A 95 -8.20 5.57 -3.38
N LYS A 96 -8.00 6.73 -4.02
CA LYS A 96 -8.89 7.21 -5.07
C LYS A 96 -8.81 6.30 -6.29
N GLU A 97 -9.88 6.19 -7.08
CA GLU A 97 -9.96 5.34 -8.29
C GLU A 97 -8.70 5.39 -9.17
N LYS A 98 -8.30 6.60 -9.61
CA LYS A 98 -7.12 6.78 -10.46
C LYS A 98 -5.83 6.34 -9.77
N ASP A 99 -5.68 6.64 -8.49
CA ASP A 99 -4.48 6.29 -7.72
C ASP A 99 -4.43 4.78 -7.47
N LEU A 100 -5.57 4.14 -7.24
CA LEU A 100 -5.70 2.70 -7.08
C LEU A 100 -5.31 1.96 -8.36
N GLY A 101 -5.73 2.42 -9.53
CA GLY A 101 -5.31 1.84 -10.82
C GLY A 101 -3.78 1.82 -10.98
N ASN A 102 -3.13 2.94 -10.66
CA ASN A 102 -1.67 3.05 -10.68
C ASN A 102 -1.00 2.16 -9.61
N LEU A 103 -1.62 2.01 -8.45
CA LEU A 103 -1.14 1.15 -7.36
C LEU A 103 -1.28 -0.34 -7.70
N ILE A 104 -2.35 -0.75 -8.38
CA ILE A 104 -2.53 -2.10 -8.92
C ILE A 104 -1.44 -2.40 -9.96
N TYR A 105 -1.14 -1.45 -10.83
CA TYR A 105 -0.04 -1.59 -11.77
C TYR A 105 1.30 -1.75 -11.04
N PHE A 106 1.59 -0.87 -10.08
CA PHE A 106 2.81 -0.92 -9.27
C PHE A 106 2.95 -2.28 -8.56
N THR A 107 1.92 -2.76 -7.88
CA THR A 107 1.98 -4.05 -7.18
C THR A 107 2.18 -5.22 -8.13
N LYS A 108 1.56 -5.21 -9.32
CA LYS A 108 1.85 -6.20 -10.37
C LYS A 108 3.33 -6.22 -10.75
N LEU A 109 3.95 -5.04 -10.94
CA LEU A 109 5.39 -4.97 -11.23
C LEU A 109 6.24 -5.65 -10.15
N LEU A 110 5.82 -5.56 -8.88
CA LEU A 110 6.56 -6.14 -7.77
C LEU A 110 6.38 -7.65 -7.62
N LYS A 111 5.28 -8.23 -8.14
CA LYS A 111 5.02 -9.68 -8.08
C LYS A 111 5.90 -10.47 -9.05
N PHE A 112 6.33 -9.89 -10.18
CA PHE A 112 7.15 -10.59 -11.17
C PHE A 112 8.63 -10.25 -10.99
N LYS A 113 9.42 -11.21 -10.47
CA LYS A 113 10.86 -11.05 -10.23
C LYS A 113 11.75 -11.15 -11.48
N ASP A 114 11.20 -11.58 -12.62
CA ASP A 114 12.00 -11.98 -13.80
C ASP A 114 11.55 -11.32 -15.12
N SER A 115 10.75 -10.25 -15.07
CA SER A 115 10.25 -9.57 -16.26
C SER A 115 10.85 -8.18 -16.41
N VAL A 116 11.34 -7.86 -17.61
CA VAL A 116 11.81 -6.52 -17.98
C VAL A 116 10.60 -5.60 -18.20
N PHE A 117 10.58 -4.44 -17.55
CA PHE A 117 9.44 -3.53 -17.55
C PHE A 117 9.76 -2.17 -18.17
N LYS A 118 9.52 -2.02 -19.47
CA LYS A 118 9.62 -0.69 -20.07
C LYS A 118 8.39 0.14 -19.72
N THR A 119 8.61 1.21 -18.95
CA THR A 119 7.53 2.06 -18.46
C THR A 119 7.59 3.46 -19.10
N LYS A 120 6.43 4.09 -19.35
CA LYS A 120 6.39 5.49 -19.79
C LYS A 120 6.80 6.42 -18.64
N SER A 121 7.34 7.61 -18.97
CA SER A 121 7.91 8.54 -17.99
C SER A 121 6.92 9.04 -16.94
N ASP A 122 5.65 9.23 -17.31
CA ASP A 122 4.56 9.60 -16.41
C ASP A 122 4.29 8.51 -15.37
N ILE A 123 4.22 7.25 -15.80
CA ILE A 123 4.01 6.11 -14.90
C ILE A 123 5.24 5.88 -14.00
N PHE A 124 6.45 6.09 -14.52
CA PHE A 124 7.68 6.00 -13.74
C PHE A 124 7.68 6.97 -12.54
N LEU A 125 7.23 8.21 -12.74
CA LEU A 125 7.13 9.18 -11.65
C LEU A 125 6.12 8.75 -10.58
N GLU A 126 4.99 8.14 -10.96
CA GLU A 126 4.04 7.58 -10.00
C GLU A 126 4.64 6.41 -9.21
N ILE A 127 5.39 5.52 -9.87
CA ILE A 127 6.12 4.43 -9.20
C ILE A 127 7.09 4.98 -8.14
N LEU A 128 7.85 6.03 -8.47
CA LEU A 128 8.76 6.67 -7.50
C LEU A 128 8.03 7.21 -6.27
N LYS A 129 6.81 7.73 -6.44
CA LYS A 129 5.99 8.15 -5.29
C LYS A 129 5.60 6.97 -4.42
N TYR A 130 5.17 5.84 -4.99
CA TYR A 130 4.84 4.64 -4.22
C TYR A 130 6.04 4.07 -3.47
N LEU A 131 7.21 4.02 -4.11
CA LEU A 131 8.46 3.58 -3.44
C LEU A 131 8.78 4.46 -2.21
N LYS A 132 8.51 5.77 -2.30
CA LYS A 132 8.64 6.70 -1.17
C LYS A 132 7.57 6.44 -0.11
N ILE A 133 6.31 6.31 -0.51
CA ILE A 133 5.15 6.13 0.38
C ILE A 133 5.32 4.88 1.25
N PHE A 134 5.68 3.75 0.64
CA PHE A 134 5.88 2.48 1.37
C PHE A 134 7.23 2.37 2.07
N ARG A 135 8.08 3.40 1.95
CA ARG A 135 9.44 3.43 2.50
C ARG A 135 10.21 2.17 2.11
N VAL A 136 10.36 1.98 0.80
CA VAL A 136 11.03 0.80 0.28
C VAL A 136 12.51 0.82 0.64
N LYS A 137 12.99 -0.29 1.20
CA LYS A 137 14.38 -0.49 1.55
C LYS A 137 15.26 -0.49 0.31
N ARG A 138 16.31 0.33 0.30
CA ARG A 138 17.18 0.55 -0.88
C ARG A 138 18.31 -0.48 -1.00
N ASP A 139 17.94 -1.75 -0.99
CA ASP A 139 18.86 -2.88 -1.09
C ASP A 139 19.22 -3.23 -2.55
N ARG A 140 19.76 -4.44 -2.76
CA ARG A 140 20.08 -4.94 -4.12
C ARG A 140 18.83 -5.13 -4.97
N ASN A 141 17.73 -5.60 -4.40
CA ASN A 141 16.48 -5.85 -5.13
C ASN A 141 15.88 -4.53 -5.61
N TYR A 142 15.88 -3.50 -4.75
CA TYR A 142 15.49 -2.14 -5.15
C TYR A 142 16.33 -1.62 -6.33
N LYS A 143 17.66 -1.80 -6.28
CA LYS A 143 18.55 -1.34 -7.36
C LYS A 143 18.29 -2.07 -8.68
N THR A 144 18.00 -3.37 -8.63
CA THR A 144 17.63 -4.15 -9.82
C THR A 144 16.31 -3.64 -10.39
N PHE A 145 15.28 -3.51 -9.54
CA PHE A 145 13.96 -3.02 -9.92
C PHE A 145 14.01 -1.64 -10.60
N ILE A 146 14.73 -0.67 -10.03
CA ILE A 146 14.87 0.67 -10.64
C ILE A 146 15.54 0.62 -12.01
N LYS A 147 16.54 -0.25 -12.20
CA LYS A 147 17.19 -0.40 -13.51
C LYS A 147 16.20 -0.94 -14.55
N GLU A 148 15.44 -1.97 -14.19
CA GLU A 148 14.46 -2.59 -15.09
C GLU A 148 13.33 -1.65 -15.51
N LEU A 149 13.03 -0.61 -14.72
CA LEU A 149 12.03 0.40 -15.07
C LEU A 149 12.52 1.44 -16.08
N VAL A 150 13.83 1.69 -16.13
CA VAL A 150 14.45 2.78 -16.92
C VAL A 150 15.01 2.29 -18.25
N PHE A 151 15.40 1.02 -18.34
CA PHE A 151 16.02 0.39 -19.52
C PHE A 151 15.04 -0.52 -20.26
#